data_AF-A0A7R9ZH35-F1
#
_entry.id   AF-A0A7R9ZH35-F1
#
_cell.length_a   1.000
_cell.length_b   1.000
_cell.length_c   1.000
_cell.angle_alpha   90.00
_cell.angle_beta   90.00
_cell.angle_gamma   90.00
#
_symmetry.space_group_name_H-M   'P 1'
#
loop_
_entity.id
_entity.type
_entity.pdbx_description
1 polymer ?
#
loop_
_entity_poly.entity_id
_entity_poly.type
_entity_poly.pdbx_seq_one_letter_code
_entity_poly.pdbx_strand_id
1 'polypeptide(L)'
;STRSQQRTLSAEVVLASFHQPSFIRGHKATHNNLRSRPVETGDIVKMVLPPVETVPLLMMRFTSTAPPDLVEFTKERLKRGGIIVVTEEKCGDGEVILGLTTTQKELEVEAEHVKLVKPITSPLTSEDEGIMEDFTVDTREDFLGYPDSEFFDEKRCDRDEYDSLGLFTSSEQVMLIWDMLGSMMVLEPNVNSSNLSRKWGELKYSGRILRRKPSAEEVSSELQNKYLSLLLQEEGYVDLISPVHISHIKKKLLKETLKPFTGPPIRRLRDYYGDEVAFYYAWLHQFTVWLVFPGLVGVVISALRIRAGDTVDDCPFVPFQGLITFIWAVLFLRYWKRQETRLAYEWGTHKTTEYELKAFNARPGFQGELRVSPVTGVEEKYYSPHKRRLKYVISGFITMVLLAGAFLIMILSLNLQ
;
A
#
# COMPACT_ATOMS: atom_id res chain seq x y z
N SER A 1 26.60 -40.45 -7.38
CA SER A 1 26.17 -40.76 -8.76
C SER A 1 24.67 -40.54 -8.76
N THR A 2 24.08 -39.46 -9.27
CA THR A 2 24.33 -38.70 -10.50
C THR A 2 23.96 -37.22 -10.30
N ARG A 3 24.57 -36.39 -11.13
CA ARG A 3 24.63 -34.92 -11.14
C ARG A 3 23.86 -34.46 -12.38
N SER A 4 22.95 -33.49 -12.30
CA SER A 4 22.57 -32.61 -13.42
C SER A 4 21.67 -31.48 -12.88
N GLN A 5 22.24 -30.29 -12.66
CA GLN A 5 22.24 -29.14 -13.59
C GLN A 5 20.92 -28.35 -13.57
N GLN A 6 20.84 -27.41 -12.62
CA GLN A 6 20.03 -26.20 -12.73
C GLN A 6 20.52 -25.39 -13.94
N ARG A 7 19.61 -25.10 -14.88
CA ARG A 7 19.82 -24.10 -15.94
C ARG A 7 19.14 -22.81 -15.52
N THR A 8 19.97 -21.82 -15.25
CA THR A 8 19.68 -20.39 -15.27
C THR A 8 19.34 -19.95 -16.69
N LEU A 9 18.17 -19.33 -16.91
CA LEU A 9 17.85 -18.62 -18.15
C LEU A 9 17.99 -17.12 -17.90
N SER A 10 19.17 -16.61 -18.24
CA SER A 10 19.46 -15.21 -18.52
C SER A 10 19.14 -14.96 -19.99
N ALA A 11 18.24 -14.01 -20.27
CA ALA A 11 17.97 -13.53 -21.63
C ALA A 11 18.60 -12.14 -21.78
N GLU A 12 19.80 -12.11 -22.36
CA GLU A 12 20.39 -10.91 -22.96
C GLU A 12 19.71 -10.69 -24.33
N VAL A 13 19.09 -9.52 -24.52
CA VAL A 13 18.64 -9.08 -25.84
C VAL A 13 19.70 -8.16 -26.42
N VAL A 14 20.34 -8.66 -27.47
CA VAL A 14 21.30 -7.98 -28.35
C VAL A 14 20.54 -6.96 -29.22
N LEU A 15 20.83 -5.67 -29.07
CA LEU A 15 20.42 -4.64 -30.02
C LEU A 15 21.63 -4.21 -30.87
N ALA A 16 21.65 -4.67 -32.12
CA ALA A 16 22.54 -4.20 -33.15
C ALA A 16 22.10 -2.79 -33.60
N SER A 17 22.97 -1.79 -33.41
CA SER A 17 22.79 -0.43 -33.94
C SER A 17 23.48 -0.28 -35.30
N PHE A 18 22.69 0.03 -36.31
CA PHE A 18 23.16 0.48 -37.63
C PHE A 18 23.48 1.99 -37.60
N HIS A 19 24.48 2.36 -38.39
CA HIS A 19 25.02 3.71 -38.62
C HIS A 19 24.00 4.76 -39.10
N GLN A 20 24.03 5.95 -38.46
CA GLN A 20 24.10 7.35 -38.96
C GLN A 20 23.66 7.73 -40.40
N PRO A 21 23.24 9.00 -40.70
CA PRO A 21 23.92 10.23 -40.27
C PRO A 21 23.11 11.51 -39.97
N SER A 22 23.85 12.43 -39.32
CA SER A 22 23.72 13.88 -39.09
C SER A 22 22.82 14.73 -40.02
N PHE A 23 22.16 15.77 -39.47
CA PHE A 23 22.19 17.14 -40.02
C PHE A 23 21.74 18.21 -39.01
N ILE A 24 22.06 19.46 -39.34
CA ILE A 24 22.42 20.62 -38.50
C ILE A 24 21.25 21.60 -38.23
N ARG A 25 21.20 22.11 -36.98
CA ARG A 25 20.90 23.48 -36.47
C ARG A 25 20.12 24.49 -37.37
N GLY A 26 19.07 25.10 -36.79
CA GLY A 26 18.53 26.39 -37.27
C GLY A 26 17.38 26.94 -36.41
N HIS A 27 17.66 27.96 -35.59
CA HIS A 27 16.67 28.84 -34.96
C HIS A 27 15.88 29.66 -36.00
N LYS A 28 14.59 29.93 -35.73
CA LYS A 28 14.00 31.28 -35.70
C LYS A 28 12.54 31.28 -35.26
N ALA A 29 12.20 32.23 -34.39
CA ALA A 29 10.87 32.60 -33.97
C ALA A 29 10.12 33.40 -35.06
N THR A 30 8.78 33.32 -35.08
CA THR A 30 7.83 34.44 -34.87
C THR A 30 6.49 34.29 -35.61
N HIS A 31 5.45 34.82 -34.94
CA HIS A 31 4.18 35.37 -35.43
C HIS A 31 2.93 34.48 -35.64
N ASN A 32 2.01 34.71 -34.70
CA ASN A 32 0.54 34.69 -34.76
C ASN A 32 -0.11 34.65 -36.14
N ASN A 33 -1.12 33.79 -36.28
CA ASN A 33 -2.37 34.14 -36.94
C ASN A 33 -3.51 33.20 -36.48
N LEU A 34 -4.53 33.78 -35.83
CA LEU A 34 -5.82 33.13 -35.62
C LEU A 34 -6.53 32.98 -36.98
N ARG A 35 -6.82 31.74 -37.38
CA ARG A 35 -7.89 31.42 -38.33
C ARG A 35 -8.57 30.11 -37.97
N SER A 36 -9.88 30.20 -37.80
CA SER A 36 -10.85 29.12 -37.62
C SER A 36 -11.02 28.24 -38.86
N ARG A 37 -11.14 26.91 -38.64
CA ARG A 37 -11.93 25.86 -39.36
C ARG A 37 -11.17 24.52 -39.34
N PRO A 38 -11.81 23.36 -39.57
CA PRO A 38 -13.10 22.84 -39.11
C PRO A 38 -12.91 21.51 -38.31
N VAL A 39 -14.00 20.92 -37.83
CA VAL A 39 -14.02 19.61 -37.17
C VAL A 39 -13.69 18.51 -38.19
N GLU A 40 -12.54 17.83 -38.03
CA GLU A 40 -12.22 16.58 -38.72
C GLU A 40 -12.34 15.41 -37.74
N THR A 41 -13.31 14.56 -38.00
CA THR A 41 -13.46 13.23 -37.43
C THR A 41 -12.42 12.28 -38.03
N GLY A 42 -11.68 11.59 -37.16
CA GLY A 42 -11.02 10.32 -37.49
C GLY A 42 -9.53 10.41 -37.68
N ASP A 43 -8.79 10.24 -36.59
CA ASP A 43 -7.72 9.23 -36.53
C ASP A 43 -7.47 8.92 -35.06
N ILE A 44 -7.62 7.64 -34.70
CA ILE A 44 -7.28 7.13 -33.37
C ILE A 44 -5.76 7.22 -33.29
N VAL A 45 -5.25 8.35 -32.81
CA VAL A 45 -3.88 8.47 -32.34
C VAL A 45 -3.73 7.39 -31.29
N LYS A 46 -3.02 6.31 -31.62
CA LYS A 46 -2.51 5.38 -30.61
C LYS A 46 -1.74 6.26 -29.62
N MET A 47 -2.30 6.47 -28.43
CA MET A 47 -1.59 7.08 -27.32
C MET A 47 -0.37 6.20 -27.07
N VAL A 48 0.77 6.62 -27.60
CA VAL A 48 2.06 6.04 -27.24
C VAL A 48 2.34 6.59 -25.86
N LEU A 49 2.06 5.77 -24.86
CA LEU A 49 2.35 6.07 -23.46
C LEU A 49 3.86 6.35 -23.34
N PRO A 50 4.29 7.34 -22.53
CA PRO A 50 5.69 7.51 -22.21
C PRO A 50 6.26 6.21 -21.62
N PRO A 51 7.57 5.91 -21.79
CA PRO A 51 8.18 4.65 -21.34
C PRO A 51 7.97 4.36 -19.85
N VAL A 52 7.78 5.40 -19.03
CA VAL A 52 7.53 5.34 -17.58
C VAL A 52 6.16 4.71 -17.23
N GLU A 53 5.17 4.81 -18.11
CA GLU A 53 3.81 4.25 -17.92
C GLU A 53 3.70 2.82 -18.50
N THR A 54 4.83 2.18 -18.88
CA THR A 54 4.84 0.85 -19.50
C THR A 54 5.16 -0.30 -18.54
N VAL A 55 5.41 -0.01 -17.27
CA VAL A 55 5.76 -1.05 -16.29
C VAL A 55 4.60 -1.25 -15.32
N PRO A 56 4.15 -2.50 -15.10
CA PRO A 56 3.04 -2.77 -14.19
C PRO A 56 3.44 -2.47 -12.73
N LEU A 57 2.58 -1.73 -12.03
CA LEU A 57 2.73 -1.40 -10.61
C LEU A 57 1.98 -2.41 -9.73
N LEU A 58 0.82 -2.87 -10.20
CA LEU A 58 -0.03 -3.84 -9.51
C LEU A 58 -0.29 -5.04 -10.43
N MET A 59 -0.39 -6.23 -9.86
CA MET A 59 -0.77 -7.44 -10.58
C MET A 59 -2.06 -8.00 -9.99
N MET A 60 -3.02 -8.31 -10.86
CA MET A 60 -4.27 -8.96 -10.52
C MET A 60 -4.30 -10.36 -11.15
N ARG A 61 -4.37 -11.40 -10.32
CA ARG A 61 -4.45 -12.79 -10.78
C ARG A 61 -5.89 -13.30 -10.76
N PHE A 62 -6.40 -13.66 -11.93
CA PHE A 62 -7.65 -14.39 -12.10
C PHE A 62 -7.41 -15.89 -12.04
N THR A 63 -8.26 -16.56 -11.27
CA THR A 63 -8.29 -18.02 -11.13
C THR A 63 -8.79 -18.64 -12.44
N SER A 64 -8.44 -19.90 -12.71
CA SER A 64 -8.92 -20.66 -13.88
C SER A 64 -10.45 -20.86 -13.93
N THR A 65 -11.14 -20.61 -12.82
CA THR A 65 -12.60 -20.64 -12.69
C THR A 65 -13.28 -19.38 -13.25
N ALA A 66 -12.52 -18.32 -13.51
CA ALA A 66 -13.06 -17.04 -13.98
C ALA A 66 -13.46 -17.13 -15.46
N PRO A 67 -14.74 -16.84 -15.82
CA PRO A 67 -15.14 -16.85 -17.21
C PRO A 67 -14.46 -15.71 -17.98
N PRO A 68 -14.06 -15.92 -19.26
CA PRO A 68 -13.32 -14.92 -20.03
C PRO A 68 -14.11 -13.61 -20.22
N ASP A 69 -15.43 -13.70 -20.31
CA ASP A 69 -16.33 -12.55 -20.40
C ASP A 69 -16.31 -11.67 -19.14
N LEU A 70 -16.07 -12.27 -17.97
CA LEU A 70 -15.93 -11.55 -16.70
C LEU A 70 -14.57 -10.83 -16.62
N VAL A 71 -13.52 -11.48 -17.12
CA VAL A 71 -12.19 -10.85 -17.23
C VAL A 71 -12.27 -9.63 -18.14
N GLU A 72 -12.90 -9.76 -19.31
CA GLU A 72 -13.05 -8.64 -20.24
C GLU A 72 -13.92 -7.52 -19.68
N PHE A 73 -15.03 -7.88 -19.02
CA PHE A 73 -15.86 -6.91 -18.30
C PHE A 73 -15.06 -6.15 -17.23
N THR A 74 -14.20 -6.85 -16.49
CA THR A 74 -13.35 -6.23 -15.46
C THR A 74 -12.34 -5.29 -16.10
N LYS A 75 -11.73 -5.66 -17.24
CA LYS A 75 -10.83 -4.77 -18.00
C LYS A 75 -11.54 -3.49 -18.47
N GLU A 76 -12.76 -3.61 -18.99
CA GLU A 76 -13.55 -2.44 -19.38
C GLU A 76 -13.83 -1.51 -18.20
N ARG A 77 -14.11 -2.08 -17.02
CA ARG A 77 -14.33 -1.32 -15.80
C ARG A 77 -13.07 -0.64 -15.29
N LEU A 78 -11.94 -1.35 -15.26
CA LEU A 78 -10.65 -0.77 -14.91
C LEU A 78 -10.31 0.42 -15.81
N LYS A 79 -10.48 0.28 -17.13
CA LYS A 79 -10.26 1.37 -18.10
C LYS A 79 -11.17 2.58 -17.87
N ARG A 80 -12.43 2.37 -17.50
CA ARG A 80 -13.36 3.47 -17.18
C ARG A 80 -12.99 4.19 -15.89
N GLY A 81 -12.41 3.47 -14.93
CA GLY A 81 -11.93 4.03 -13.67
C GLY A 81 -10.49 4.53 -13.73
N GLY A 82 -9.94 4.85 -14.91
CA GLY A 82 -8.59 5.43 -15.05
C GLY A 82 -7.42 4.43 -14.90
N ILE A 83 -7.68 3.14 -14.74
CA ILE A 83 -6.65 2.10 -14.64
C ILE A 83 -6.39 1.47 -16.01
N ILE A 84 -5.12 1.49 -16.42
CA ILE A 84 -4.64 0.92 -17.68
C ILE A 84 -4.11 -0.50 -17.44
N VAL A 85 -4.54 -1.43 -18.30
CA VAL A 85 -4.01 -2.79 -18.33
C VAL A 85 -2.84 -2.82 -19.31
N VAL A 86 -1.63 -3.03 -18.81
CA VAL A 86 -0.37 -3.00 -19.56
C VAL A 86 0.01 -4.38 -20.08
N THR A 87 -0.04 -5.38 -19.21
CA THR A 87 0.31 -6.76 -19.53
C THR A 87 -0.89 -7.67 -19.31
N GLU A 88 -1.07 -8.62 -20.20
CA GLU A 88 -2.01 -9.72 -20.06
C GLU A 88 -1.26 -11.02 -20.35
N GLU A 89 -0.97 -11.76 -19.29
CA GLU A 89 -0.34 -13.07 -19.40
C GLU A 89 -1.39 -14.15 -19.16
N LYS A 90 -1.56 -15.04 -20.14
CA LYS A 90 -2.40 -16.23 -20.00
C LYS A 90 -1.50 -17.39 -19.61
N CYS A 91 -1.68 -17.88 -18.39
CA CYS A 91 -0.95 -19.04 -17.91
C CYS A 91 -1.61 -20.33 -18.45
N GLY A 92 -0.81 -21.38 -18.64
CA GLY A 92 -1.27 -22.64 -19.28
C GLY A 92 -2.45 -23.33 -18.59
N ASP A 93 -2.68 -23.03 -17.31
CA ASP A 93 -3.75 -23.60 -16.50
C ASP A 93 -5.09 -22.84 -16.61
N GLY A 94 -5.21 -21.91 -17.56
CA GLY A 94 -6.40 -21.06 -17.73
C GLY A 94 -6.44 -19.84 -16.80
N GLU A 95 -5.39 -19.63 -16.01
CA GLU A 95 -5.20 -18.43 -15.20
C GLU A 95 -4.86 -17.22 -16.09
N VAL A 96 -5.35 -16.05 -15.70
CA VAL A 96 -5.05 -14.79 -16.40
C VAL A 96 -4.45 -13.82 -15.41
N ILE A 97 -3.28 -13.27 -15.74
CA ILE A 97 -2.59 -12.28 -14.93
C ILE A 97 -2.63 -10.95 -15.67
N LEU A 98 -3.21 -9.94 -15.03
CA LEU A 98 -3.26 -8.58 -15.54
C LEU A 98 -2.26 -7.71 -14.78
N GLY A 99 -1.35 -7.07 -15.51
CA GLY A 99 -0.52 -5.99 -15.00
C GLY A 99 -1.20 -4.65 -15.17
N LEU A 100 -1.38 -3.94 -14.07
CA LEU A 100 -2.12 -2.69 -13.97
C LEU A 100 -1.15 -1.54 -13.71
N THR A 101 -1.41 -0.43 -14.40
CA THR A 101 -0.79 0.87 -14.16
C THR A 101 -1.84 1.96 -14.35
N THR A 102 -1.47 3.21 -14.16
CA THR A 102 -2.32 4.35 -14.48
C THR A 102 -1.47 5.49 -15.07
N THR A 103 -2.14 6.54 -15.51
CA THR A 103 -1.44 7.75 -15.99
C THR A 103 -1.14 8.68 -14.83
N GLN A 104 -0.10 9.50 -14.99
CA GLN A 104 0.26 10.50 -13.98
C GLN A 104 -0.91 11.44 -13.63
N LYS A 105 -1.75 11.80 -14.61
CA LYS A 105 -2.89 12.71 -14.39
C LYS A 105 -3.95 12.11 -13.48
N GLU A 106 -4.25 10.82 -13.65
CA GLU A 106 -5.21 10.11 -12.82
C GLU A 106 -4.67 9.95 -11.39
N LEU A 107 -3.35 9.73 -11.23
CA LEU A 107 -2.71 9.74 -9.90
C LEU A 107 -2.83 11.09 -9.21
N GLU A 108 -2.61 12.19 -9.93
CA GLU A 108 -2.73 13.55 -9.38
C GLU A 108 -4.18 13.82 -8.91
N VAL A 109 -5.18 13.43 -9.71
CA VAL A 109 -6.60 13.56 -9.34
C VAL A 109 -6.95 12.71 -8.12
N GLU A 110 -6.49 11.46 -8.08
CA GLU A 110 -6.75 10.58 -6.93
C GLU A 110 -6.01 11.07 -5.67
N ALA A 111 -4.80 11.60 -5.80
CA ALA A 111 -4.05 12.14 -4.67
C ALA A 111 -4.78 13.33 -4.02
N GLU A 112 -5.42 14.20 -4.82
CA GLU A 112 -6.28 15.28 -4.32
C GLU A 112 -7.55 14.73 -3.66
N HIS A 113 -8.18 13.70 -4.26
CA HIS A 113 -9.37 13.04 -3.70
C HIS A 113 -9.10 12.40 -2.32
N VAL A 114 -7.96 11.71 -2.19
CA VAL A 114 -7.51 11.08 -0.94
C VAL A 114 -6.97 12.11 0.06
N LYS A 115 -6.74 13.36 -0.38
CA LYS A 115 -6.09 14.44 0.39
C LYS A 115 -4.71 14.02 0.89
N LEU A 116 -3.88 13.58 -0.05
CA LEU A 116 -2.50 13.21 0.24
C LEU A 116 -1.74 14.43 0.74
N VAL A 117 -1.19 14.38 1.96
CA VAL A 117 -0.45 15.50 2.54
C VAL A 117 1.01 15.43 2.11
N LYS A 118 1.55 16.51 1.54
CA LYS A 118 2.95 16.59 1.08
C LYS A 118 3.62 17.88 1.54
N PRO A 119 4.96 17.89 1.67
CA PRO A 119 5.69 19.11 1.97
C PRO A 119 5.72 20.05 0.76
N ILE A 120 5.50 21.34 0.99
CA ILE A 120 5.67 22.38 -0.03
C ILE A 120 7.12 22.83 -0.10
N THR A 121 7.62 23.01 -1.33
CA THR A 121 8.94 23.56 -1.63
C THR A 121 8.83 25.07 -1.82
N SER A 122 8.82 25.84 -0.72
CA SER A 122 8.88 27.30 -0.82
C SER A 122 10.32 27.77 -1.03
N PRO A 123 10.62 28.57 -2.08
CA PRO A 123 11.97 29.10 -2.32
C PRO A 123 12.44 30.10 -1.26
N LEU A 124 11.58 30.49 -0.32
CA LEU A 124 11.86 31.46 0.75
C LEU A 124 12.24 30.81 2.09
N THR A 125 11.95 29.53 2.29
CA THR A 125 12.28 28.79 3.52
C THR A 125 13.51 27.93 3.28
N SER A 126 14.68 28.47 3.64
CA SER A 126 15.98 27.79 3.56
C SER A 126 16.24 26.84 4.75
N GLU A 127 15.22 26.44 5.50
CA GLU A 127 15.33 25.53 6.62
C GLU A 127 14.40 24.34 6.39
N ASP A 128 14.90 23.13 6.70
CA ASP A 128 14.40 21.78 6.39
C ASP A 128 12.97 21.41 6.86
N GLU A 129 12.12 22.39 7.17
CA GLU A 129 10.75 22.20 7.64
C GLU A 129 9.76 22.79 6.62
N GLY A 130 9.55 22.06 5.53
CA GLY A 130 8.47 22.35 4.58
C GLY A 130 7.11 22.29 5.28
N ILE A 131 6.24 23.26 5.00
CA ILE A 131 4.86 23.25 5.48
C ILE A 131 4.17 22.05 4.83
N MET A 132 3.53 21.21 5.64
CA MET A 132 2.75 20.06 5.17
C MET A 132 1.35 20.53 4.78
N GLU A 133 0.99 20.37 3.51
CA GLU A 133 -0.32 20.76 2.97
C GLU A 133 -0.95 19.63 2.15
N ASP A 134 -2.28 19.68 2.01
CA ASP A 134 -3.03 18.77 1.16
C ASP A 134 -2.65 18.99 -0.31
N PHE A 135 -2.29 17.92 -1.00
CA PHE A 135 -1.96 17.95 -2.42
C PHE A 135 -3.18 18.39 -3.23
N THR A 136 -2.98 19.37 -4.11
CA THR A 136 -4.00 19.88 -5.03
C THR A 136 -3.42 19.92 -6.44
N VAL A 137 -4.20 19.51 -7.44
CA VAL A 137 -3.74 19.46 -8.85
C VAL A 137 -3.35 20.86 -9.36
N ASP A 138 -4.08 21.90 -8.92
CA ASP A 138 -3.85 23.29 -9.33
C ASP A 138 -2.50 23.85 -8.84
N THR A 139 -2.05 23.46 -7.65
CA THR A 139 -0.81 23.93 -7.01
C THR A 139 0.32 22.90 -7.08
N ARG A 140 0.24 21.92 -7.99
CA ARG A 140 1.21 20.82 -8.10
C ARG A 140 2.67 21.27 -8.21
N GLU A 141 2.93 22.45 -8.78
CA GLU A 141 4.28 22.99 -8.96
C GLU A 141 4.96 23.33 -7.63
N ASP A 142 4.18 23.65 -6.60
CA ASP A 142 4.66 23.96 -5.25
C ASP A 142 5.21 22.71 -4.54
N PHE A 143 4.82 21.52 -5.00
CA PHE A 143 5.27 20.24 -4.48
C PHE A 143 6.43 19.64 -5.30
N LEU A 144 6.79 20.25 -6.43
CA LEU A 144 7.89 19.77 -7.27
C LEU A 144 9.24 20.16 -6.64
N GLY A 145 10.15 19.18 -6.54
CA GLY A 145 11.54 19.44 -6.16
C GLY A 145 11.84 19.38 -4.67
N TYR A 146 10.92 18.88 -3.83
CA TYR A 146 11.31 18.44 -2.50
C TYR A 146 12.32 17.28 -2.67
N PRO A 147 13.55 17.39 -2.14
CA PRO A 147 14.60 16.40 -2.33
C PRO A 147 14.34 15.19 -1.44
N ASP A 148 13.25 14.45 -1.72
CA ASP A 148 12.85 13.33 -0.88
C ASP A 148 13.79 12.12 -1.00
N SER A 149 14.68 12.10 -2.00
CA SER A 149 15.78 11.14 -1.97
C SER A 149 17.04 11.58 -2.74
N GLU A 150 18.14 11.74 -2.01
CA GLU A 150 19.51 11.57 -2.55
C GLU A 150 19.75 10.15 -3.14
N PHE A 151 18.71 9.32 -3.26
CA PHE A 151 18.77 8.00 -3.89
C PHE A 151 18.75 8.09 -5.42
N PHE A 152 18.11 9.13 -5.99
CA PHE A 152 18.01 9.35 -7.44
C PHE A 152 18.98 10.39 -7.99
N ASP A 153 19.80 11.02 -7.13
CA ASP A 153 20.81 11.99 -7.56
C ASP A 153 22.22 11.54 -7.18
N GLU A 154 22.74 10.56 -7.91
CA GLU A 154 24.19 10.38 -8.02
C GLU A 154 24.52 9.84 -9.42
N LYS A 155 25.09 10.74 -10.23
CA LYS A 155 25.75 10.53 -11.52
C LYS A 155 26.02 9.05 -11.86
N ARG A 156 25.30 8.57 -12.89
CA ARG A 156 25.61 7.38 -13.73
C ARG A 156 25.20 6.02 -13.17
N CYS A 157 23.90 5.77 -13.15
CA CYS A 157 23.20 4.67 -13.85
C CYS A 157 21.71 4.85 -13.57
N ASP A 158 20.89 4.73 -14.62
CA ASP A 158 19.46 4.42 -14.53
C ASP A 158 18.64 5.37 -13.63
N ARG A 159 18.11 6.45 -14.22
CA ARG A 159 16.88 7.06 -13.71
C ARG A 159 15.87 5.92 -13.60
N ASP A 160 15.53 5.52 -12.38
CA ASP A 160 14.55 4.46 -12.20
C ASP A 160 13.24 4.88 -12.88
N GLU A 161 12.75 3.92 -13.63
CA GLU A 161 11.81 3.94 -14.74
C GLU A 161 10.34 4.23 -14.36
N TYR A 162 10.10 4.82 -13.18
CA TYR A 162 8.75 4.95 -12.59
C TYR A 162 8.35 6.35 -12.12
N ASP A 163 9.27 7.32 -12.14
CA ASP A 163 8.97 8.68 -11.70
C ASP A 163 9.49 9.68 -12.73
N SER A 164 8.60 10.09 -13.63
CA SER A 164 8.97 11.07 -14.66
C SER A 164 9.07 12.51 -14.13
N LEU A 165 8.61 12.76 -12.88
CA LEU A 165 8.51 14.11 -12.31
C LEU A 165 8.97 14.24 -10.84
N GLY A 166 9.28 13.15 -10.13
CA GLY A 166 9.67 13.21 -8.71
C GLY A 166 8.50 13.42 -7.75
N LEU A 167 7.26 13.32 -8.23
CA LEU A 167 6.09 13.82 -7.49
C LEU A 167 5.49 12.78 -6.55
N PHE A 168 5.49 11.50 -6.93
CA PHE A 168 4.92 10.41 -6.12
C PHE A 168 5.92 9.27 -5.99
N THR A 169 6.20 8.86 -4.75
CA THR A 169 7.02 7.70 -4.45
C THR A 169 6.36 6.41 -4.94
N SER A 170 7.14 5.33 -5.12
CA SER A 170 6.59 4.05 -5.56
C SER A 170 5.49 3.52 -4.62
N SER A 171 5.65 3.72 -3.31
CA SER A 171 4.65 3.32 -2.32
C SER A 171 3.35 4.13 -2.43
N GLU A 172 3.44 5.44 -2.67
CA GLU A 172 2.28 6.32 -2.87
C GLU A 172 1.55 5.97 -4.17
N GLN A 173 2.26 5.74 -5.27
CA GLN A 173 1.65 5.32 -6.52
C GLN A 173 0.84 4.03 -6.37
N VAL A 174 1.41 3.03 -5.69
CA VAL A 174 0.71 1.78 -5.38
C VAL A 174 -0.50 2.02 -4.49
N MET A 175 -0.37 2.87 -3.46
CA MET A 175 -1.47 3.22 -2.55
C MET A 175 -2.62 3.89 -3.31
N LEU A 176 -2.34 4.84 -4.19
CA LEU A 176 -3.35 5.56 -4.98
C LEU A 176 -4.07 4.59 -5.93
N ILE A 177 -3.33 3.76 -6.68
CA ILE A 177 -3.94 2.75 -7.56
C ILE A 177 -4.78 1.75 -6.76
N TRP A 178 -4.34 1.38 -5.55
CA TRP A 178 -5.10 0.52 -4.67
C TRP A 178 -6.40 1.17 -4.19
N ASP A 179 -6.37 2.47 -3.88
CA ASP A 179 -7.57 3.23 -3.50
C ASP A 179 -8.55 3.36 -4.68
N MET A 180 -8.06 3.67 -5.88
CA MET A 180 -8.86 3.66 -7.12
C MET A 180 -9.55 2.31 -7.32
N LEU A 181 -8.83 1.20 -7.11
CA LEU A 181 -9.39 -0.15 -7.24
C LEU A 181 -10.39 -0.49 -6.12
N GLY A 182 -10.18 0.09 -4.94
CA GLY A 182 -11.04 -0.05 -3.77
C GLY A 182 -12.33 0.76 -3.88
N SER A 183 -12.30 1.92 -4.52
CA SER A 183 -13.45 2.82 -4.69
C SER A 183 -14.36 2.43 -5.87
N MET A 184 -13.87 1.61 -6.81
CA MET A 184 -14.66 1.11 -7.93
C MET A 184 -15.87 0.27 -7.50
N MET A 185 -17.07 0.80 -7.71
CA MET A 185 -18.33 0.08 -7.52
C MET A 185 -18.69 -0.78 -8.75
N VAL A 186 -19.35 -1.91 -8.51
CA VAL A 186 -19.83 -2.80 -9.60
C VAL A 186 -20.95 -2.13 -10.39
N LEU A 187 -21.87 -1.47 -9.69
CA LEU A 187 -22.97 -0.68 -10.22
C LEU A 187 -22.91 0.72 -9.60
N GLU A 188 -22.90 1.75 -10.45
CA GLU A 188 -22.98 3.14 -10.01
C GLU A 188 -24.38 3.44 -9.46
N PRO A 189 -24.49 4.27 -8.39
CA PRO A 189 -25.77 4.70 -7.86
C PRO A 189 -26.56 5.43 -8.95
N ASN A 190 -27.83 5.06 -9.11
CA ASN A 190 -28.80 5.55 -10.12
C ASN A 190 -28.74 4.92 -11.52
N VAL A 191 -27.84 3.97 -11.79
CA VAL A 191 -27.92 3.15 -13.02
C VAL A 191 -28.87 1.98 -12.77
N ASN A 192 -30.16 2.18 -13.07
CA ASN A 192 -31.16 1.11 -13.04
C ASN A 192 -30.82 0.06 -14.11
N SER A 193 -30.24 -1.03 -13.60
CA SER A 193 -29.82 -2.25 -14.29
C SER A 193 -30.79 -2.76 -15.35
N SER A 194 -30.27 -3.04 -16.55
CA SER A 194 -30.86 -4.05 -17.43
C SER A 194 -29.83 -4.99 -18.06
N ASN A 195 -28.66 -4.49 -18.45
CA ASN A 195 -27.67 -5.31 -19.16
C ASN A 195 -26.52 -5.81 -18.27
N LEU A 196 -26.06 -4.98 -17.33
CA LEU A 196 -24.81 -5.23 -16.60
C LEU A 196 -25.01 -6.15 -15.38
N SER A 197 -26.05 -5.88 -14.56
CA SER A 197 -26.55 -6.82 -13.53
C SER A 197 -26.97 -8.14 -14.15
N ARG A 198 -27.59 -8.10 -15.34
CA ARG A 198 -27.98 -9.30 -16.08
C ARG A 198 -26.76 -10.09 -16.56
N LYS A 199 -25.77 -9.44 -17.16
CA LYS A 199 -24.49 -10.07 -17.58
C LYS A 199 -23.77 -10.66 -16.38
N TRP A 200 -23.71 -9.93 -15.25
CA TRP A 200 -23.15 -10.46 -14.01
C TRP A 200 -23.93 -11.66 -13.46
N GLY A 201 -25.26 -11.59 -13.41
CA GLY A 201 -26.10 -12.70 -12.98
C GLY A 201 -25.98 -13.92 -13.90
N GLU A 202 -25.90 -13.70 -15.21
CA GLU A 202 -25.64 -14.73 -16.20
C GLU A 202 -24.27 -15.38 -15.96
N LEU A 203 -23.22 -14.59 -15.67
CA LEU A 203 -21.86 -15.09 -15.41
C LEU A 203 -21.74 -15.80 -14.05
N LYS A 204 -22.27 -15.23 -12.97
CA LYS A 204 -22.22 -15.77 -11.59
C LYS A 204 -22.96 -17.09 -11.46
N TYR A 205 -24.11 -17.23 -12.14
CA TYR A 205 -24.95 -18.42 -12.07
C TYR A 205 -24.81 -19.35 -13.28
N SER A 206 -23.89 -19.05 -14.21
CA SER A 206 -23.55 -19.96 -15.30
C SER A 206 -23.03 -21.28 -14.72
N GLY A 207 -23.72 -22.39 -15.01
CA GLY A 207 -23.31 -23.73 -14.54
C GLY A 207 -23.81 -24.16 -13.16
N ARG A 208 -24.49 -23.30 -12.38
CA ARG A 208 -25.16 -23.72 -11.13
C ARG A 208 -26.58 -24.21 -11.41
N ILE A 209 -26.93 -25.42 -10.97
CA ILE A 209 -28.33 -25.91 -11.01
C ILE A 209 -29.10 -25.19 -9.90
N LEU A 210 -29.79 -24.10 -10.26
CA LEU A 210 -30.64 -23.36 -9.33
C LEU A 210 -32.10 -23.78 -9.48
N ARG A 211 -32.81 -23.96 -8.36
CA ARG A 211 -34.28 -24.15 -8.34
C ARG A 211 -35.04 -22.96 -8.92
N ARG A 212 -34.47 -21.76 -8.81
CA ARG A 212 -35.00 -20.50 -9.34
C ARG A 212 -33.82 -19.60 -9.71
N LYS A 213 -33.80 -19.03 -10.93
CA LYS A 213 -32.87 -17.95 -11.27
C LYS A 213 -33.34 -16.66 -10.59
N PRO A 214 -32.46 -15.92 -9.90
CA PRO A 214 -32.83 -14.66 -9.27
C PRO A 214 -33.23 -13.62 -10.33
N SER A 215 -34.14 -12.71 -9.98
CA SER A 215 -34.55 -11.64 -10.88
C SER A 215 -33.41 -10.62 -11.06
N ALA A 216 -33.41 -9.87 -12.17
CA ALA A 216 -32.40 -8.85 -12.41
C ALA A 216 -32.40 -7.74 -11.33
N GLU A 217 -33.55 -7.49 -10.70
CA GLU A 217 -33.72 -6.56 -9.59
C GLU A 217 -33.14 -7.12 -8.29
N GLU A 218 -33.34 -8.42 -8.01
CA GLU A 218 -32.73 -9.11 -6.86
C GLU A 218 -31.19 -9.05 -6.98
N VAL A 219 -30.63 -9.34 -8.16
CA VAL A 219 -29.17 -9.26 -8.41
C VAL A 219 -28.67 -7.81 -8.33
N SER A 220 -29.45 -6.84 -8.83
CA SER A 220 -29.08 -5.42 -8.77
C SER A 220 -28.99 -4.93 -7.32
N SER A 221 -29.98 -5.29 -6.48
CA SER A 221 -29.95 -4.96 -5.05
C SER A 221 -28.82 -5.66 -4.28
N GLU A 222 -28.40 -6.85 -4.70
CA GLU A 222 -27.23 -7.53 -4.14
C GLU A 222 -25.90 -6.84 -4.51
N LEU A 223 -25.82 -6.29 -5.72
CA LEU A 223 -24.61 -5.67 -6.27
C LEU A 223 -24.48 -4.18 -5.93
N GLN A 224 -25.58 -3.53 -5.55
CA GLN A 224 -25.57 -2.14 -5.09
C GLN A 224 -24.64 -1.99 -3.87
N ASN A 225 -23.79 -0.96 -3.91
CA ASN A 225 -22.86 -0.60 -2.83
C ASN A 225 -21.80 -1.67 -2.50
N LYS A 226 -21.52 -2.57 -3.47
CA LYS A 226 -20.38 -3.49 -3.42
C LYS A 226 -19.24 -3.02 -4.32
N TYR A 227 -18.02 -3.13 -3.80
CA TYR A 227 -16.79 -2.85 -4.51
C TYR A 227 -16.41 -4.01 -5.44
N LEU A 228 -15.93 -3.69 -6.64
CA LEU A 228 -15.63 -4.65 -7.70
C LEU A 228 -14.54 -5.64 -7.28
N SER A 229 -13.41 -5.12 -6.78
CA SER A 229 -12.27 -5.91 -6.35
C SER A 229 -12.63 -6.88 -5.21
N LEU A 230 -13.37 -6.39 -4.22
CA LEU A 230 -13.85 -7.20 -3.10
C LEU A 230 -14.81 -8.31 -3.56
N LEU A 231 -15.77 -7.98 -4.43
CA LEU A 231 -16.73 -8.97 -4.92
C LEU A 231 -16.04 -10.08 -5.72
N LEU A 232 -15.05 -9.72 -6.55
CA LEU A 232 -14.27 -10.69 -7.31
C LEU A 232 -13.46 -11.63 -6.41
N GLN A 233 -12.94 -11.12 -5.29
CA GLN A 233 -12.25 -11.93 -4.28
C GLN A 233 -13.22 -12.80 -3.46
N GLU A 234 -14.36 -12.27 -3.03
CA GLU A 234 -15.37 -13.02 -2.26
C GLU A 234 -15.94 -14.20 -3.04
N GLU A 235 -16.13 -14.05 -4.36
CA GLU A 235 -16.63 -15.12 -5.22
C GLU A 235 -15.51 -16.07 -5.71
N GLY A 236 -14.24 -15.78 -5.40
CA GLY A 236 -13.11 -16.63 -5.78
C GLY A 236 -12.76 -16.59 -7.27
N TYR A 237 -13.03 -15.47 -7.95
CA TYR A 237 -12.60 -15.24 -9.33
C TYR A 237 -11.23 -14.56 -9.42
N VAL A 238 -10.88 -13.78 -8.40
CA VAL A 238 -9.57 -13.15 -8.23
C VAL A 238 -8.96 -13.68 -6.95
N ASP A 239 -7.79 -14.28 -7.05
CA ASP A 239 -7.09 -14.84 -5.89
C ASP A 239 -6.31 -13.76 -5.12
N LEU A 240 -5.58 -12.93 -5.87
CA LEU A 240 -4.60 -12.01 -5.31
C LEU A 240 -4.46 -10.78 -6.18
N ILE A 241 -4.44 -9.64 -5.51
CA ILE A 241 -4.02 -8.36 -6.05
C ILE A 241 -2.79 -7.96 -5.24
N SER A 242 -1.64 -7.79 -5.90
CA SER A 242 -0.37 -7.52 -5.21
C SER A 242 0.46 -6.49 -5.96
N PRO A 243 1.18 -5.60 -5.26
CA PRO A 243 2.17 -4.73 -5.89
C PRO A 243 3.32 -5.55 -6.48
N VAL A 244 3.90 -5.01 -7.55
CA VAL A 244 5.08 -5.58 -8.21
C VAL A 244 6.34 -5.04 -7.56
N HIS A 245 7.24 -5.94 -7.15
CA HIS A 245 8.51 -5.53 -6.60
C HIS A 245 9.58 -5.33 -7.66
N ILE A 246 10.30 -4.23 -7.52
CA ILE A 246 11.45 -3.89 -8.35
C ILE A 246 12.69 -4.58 -7.78
N SER A 247 13.24 -5.52 -8.55
CA SER A 247 14.26 -6.46 -8.06
C SER A 247 15.58 -5.79 -7.67
N HIS A 248 16.02 -4.72 -8.36
CA HIS A 248 17.29 -4.05 -8.06
C HIS A 248 17.19 -3.14 -6.82
N ILE A 249 16.12 -2.35 -6.71
CA ILE A 249 15.86 -1.48 -5.55
C ILE A 249 15.77 -2.33 -4.27
N LYS A 250 15.01 -3.43 -4.31
CA LYS A 250 14.90 -4.37 -3.19
C LYS A 250 16.27 -4.87 -2.71
N LYS A 251 17.17 -5.23 -3.62
CA LYS A 251 18.52 -5.71 -3.27
C LYS A 251 19.38 -4.59 -2.65
N LYS A 252 19.31 -3.37 -3.19
CA LYS A 252 20.02 -2.20 -2.65
C LYS A 252 19.54 -1.87 -1.24
N LEU A 253 18.23 -1.80 -1.05
CA LEU A 253 17.58 -1.50 0.23
C LEU A 253 17.85 -2.57 1.29
N LEU A 254 17.87 -3.84 0.90
CA LEU A 254 18.27 -4.93 1.80
C LEU A 254 19.72 -4.77 2.26
N LYS A 255 20.66 -4.48 1.34
CA LYS A 255 22.07 -4.29 1.67
C LYS A 255 22.28 -3.10 2.60
N GLU A 256 21.54 -2.01 2.42
CA GLU A 256 21.62 -0.82 3.27
C GLU A 256 21.03 -1.07 4.65
N THR A 257 19.87 -1.71 4.73
CA THR A 257 19.20 -2.08 5.99
C THR A 257 20.05 -3.00 6.86
N LEU A 258 20.83 -3.91 6.24
CA LEU A 258 21.69 -4.85 6.94
C LEU A 258 23.06 -4.29 7.36
N LYS A 259 23.37 -3.03 7.05
CA LYS A 259 24.64 -2.43 7.47
C LYS A 259 24.70 -2.36 8.99
N PRO A 260 25.76 -2.90 9.61
CA PRO A 260 25.89 -2.86 11.06
C PRO A 260 26.12 -1.40 11.52
N PHE A 261 25.56 -1.04 12.67
CA PHE A 261 25.73 0.23 13.36
C PHE A 261 25.16 1.50 12.71
N THR A 262 24.87 1.53 11.40
CA THR A 262 24.30 2.72 10.73
C THR A 262 22.79 2.85 10.87
N GLY A 263 22.11 1.82 11.36
CA GLY A 263 20.65 1.75 11.40
C GLY A 263 20.02 1.58 10.01
N PRO A 264 18.72 1.22 9.95
CA PRO A 264 18.00 1.09 8.69
C PRO A 264 17.71 2.45 8.06
N PRO A 265 17.76 2.59 6.72
CA PRO A 265 17.38 3.84 6.04
C PRO A 265 15.85 4.00 6.02
N ILE A 266 15.30 4.63 7.07
CA ILE A 266 13.85 4.70 7.31
C ILE A 266 13.11 5.40 6.15
N ARG A 267 13.59 6.55 5.67
CA ARG A 267 12.95 7.29 4.56
C ARG A 267 12.87 6.45 3.28
N ARG A 268 13.97 5.78 2.90
CA ARG A 268 13.99 4.90 1.71
C ARG A 268 13.09 3.67 1.86
N LEU A 269 12.95 3.14 3.08
CA LEU A 269 11.99 2.08 3.38
C LEU A 269 10.56 2.57 3.22
N ARG A 270 10.27 3.80 3.66
CA ARG A 270 8.97 4.46 3.49
C ARG A 270 8.62 4.60 2.02
N ASP A 271 9.50 5.22 1.23
CA ASP A 271 9.20 5.56 -0.17
C ASP A 271 8.94 4.31 -1.03
N TYR A 272 9.49 3.15 -0.65
CA TYR A 272 9.32 1.88 -1.36
C TYR A 272 8.25 0.94 -0.78
N TYR A 273 8.14 0.81 0.55
CA TYR A 273 7.22 -0.12 1.22
C TYR A 273 6.00 0.54 1.86
N GLY A 274 5.99 1.86 1.97
CA GLY A 274 4.95 2.64 2.65
C GLY A 274 5.25 2.91 4.13
N ASP A 275 4.42 3.77 4.71
CA ASP A 275 4.59 4.30 6.07
C ASP A 275 4.52 3.22 7.15
N GLU A 276 3.63 2.22 7.01
CA GLU A 276 3.45 1.18 8.03
C GLU A 276 4.74 0.36 8.25
N VAL A 277 5.39 -0.04 7.16
CA VAL A 277 6.64 -0.81 7.20
C VAL A 277 7.77 0.07 7.71
N ALA A 278 7.84 1.33 7.28
CA ALA A 278 8.84 2.27 7.77
C ALA A 278 8.71 2.53 9.28
N PHE A 279 7.48 2.70 9.79
CA PHE A 279 7.21 2.86 11.22
C PHE A 279 7.68 1.66 12.03
N TYR A 280 7.45 0.44 11.53
CA TYR A 280 7.95 -0.77 12.17
C TYR A 280 9.48 -0.76 12.30
N TYR A 281 10.21 -0.48 11.21
CA TYR A 281 11.67 -0.44 11.25
C TYR A 281 12.22 0.73 12.08
N ALA A 282 11.54 1.88 12.06
CA ALA A 282 11.87 3.02 12.91
C ALA A 282 11.74 2.66 14.40
N TRP A 283 10.63 2.04 14.79
CA TRP A 283 10.40 1.55 16.16
C TRP A 283 11.43 0.52 16.57
N LEU A 284 11.66 -0.48 15.72
CA LEU A 284 12.59 -1.57 15.98
C LEU A 284 14.02 -1.04 16.19
N HIS A 285 14.50 -0.17 15.31
CA HIS A 285 15.82 0.44 15.44
C HIS A 285 15.93 1.24 16.75
N GLN A 286 14.95 2.07 17.04
CA GLN A 286 14.97 2.92 18.21
C GLN A 286 14.89 2.11 19.51
N PHE A 287 14.08 1.05 19.53
CA PHE A 287 13.95 0.13 20.66
C PHE A 287 15.25 -0.65 20.91
N THR A 288 15.88 -1.17 19.85
CA THR A 288 17.15 -1.89 19.95
C THR A 288 18.29 -1.01 20.46
N VAL A 289 18.38 0.24 20.01
CA VAL A 289 19.35 1.21 20.53
C VAL A 289 19.08 1.51 22.01
N TRP A 290 17.82 1.72 22.40
CA TRP A 290 17.46 1.99 23.80
C TRP A 290 17.69 0.79 24.73
N LEU A 291 17.55 -0.45 24.23
CA LEU A 291 17.81 -1.67 24.98
C LEU A 291 19.29 -1.86 25.36
N VAL A 292 20.21 -1.20 24.66
CA VAL A 292 21.64 -1.29 24.99
C VAL A 292 21.90 -0.83 26.43
N PHE A 293 21.24 0.24 26.90
CA PHE A 293 21.43 0.74 28.26
C PHE A 293 21.03 -0.26 29.36
N PRO A 294 19.77 -0.74 29.45
CA PRO A 294 19.39 -1.73 30.46
C PRO A 294 20.10 -3.08 30.24
N GLY A 295 20.44 -3.42 28.99
CA GLY A 295 21.25 -4.60 28.66
C GLY A 295 22.64 -4.54 29.30
N LEU A 296 23.36 -3.42 29.16
CA LEU A 296 24.67 -3.21 29.77
C LEU A 296 24.60 -3.23 31.31
N VAL A 297 23.61 -2.55 31.90
CA VAL A 297 23.38 -2.57 33.36
C VAL A 297 23.12 -4.01 33.84
N GLY A 298 22.29 -4.77 33.11
CA GLY A 298 22.01 -6.17 33.42
C GLY A 298 23.26 -7.06 33.33
N VAL A 299 24.11 -6.87 32.32
CA VAL A 299 25.39 -7.60 32.19
C VAL A 299 26.35 -7.27 33.34
N VAL A 300 26.45 -5.99 33.73
CA VAL A 300 27.31 -5.57 34.85
C VAL A 300 26.84 -6.20 36.16
N ILE A 301 25.55 -6.13 36.47
CA ILE A 301 24.99 -6.72 37.70
C ILE A 301 25.14 -8.24 37.68
N SER A 302 24.92 -8.88 36.53
CA SER A 302 25.13 -10.32 36.36
C SER A 302 26.59 -10.73 36.63
N ALA A 303 27.57 -9.97 36.11
CA ALA A 303 28.98 -10.22 36.36
C ALA A 303 29.37 -10.04 37.84
N LEU A 304 28.86 -9.00 38.50
CA LEU A 304 29.08 -8.76 39.93
C LEU A 304 28.49 -9.89 40.77
N ARG A 305 27.27 -10.32 40.46
CA ARG A 305 26.61 -11.47 41.09
C ARG A 305 27.46 -12.74 40.97
N ILE A 306 27.92 -13.06 39.75
CA ILE A 306 28.76 -14.25 39.50
C ILE A 306 30.07 -14.17 40.30
N ARG A 307 30.68 -12.98 40.40
CA ARG A 307 31.92 -12.79 41.17
C ARG A 307 31.72 -12.92 42.68
N ALA A 308 30.59 -12.45 43.20
CA ALA A 308 30.24 -12.58 44.61
C ALA A 308 29.82 -14.01 45.00
N GLY A 309 29.36 -14.81 44.03
CA GLY A 309 28.82 -16.15 44.27
C GLY A 309 27.38 -16.13 44.80
N ASP A 310 26.71 -14.98 44.74
CA ASP A 310 25.37 -14.78 45.30
C ASP A 310 24.28 -15.43 44.44
N THR A 311 23.26 -15.98 45.10
CA THR A 311 22.02 -16.38 44.43
C THR A 311 21.25 -15.14 43.93
N VAL A 312 20.22 -15.32 43.11
CA VAL A 312 19.40 -14.17 42.64
C VAL A 312 18.77 -13.44 43.83
N ASP A 313 18.36 -14.20 44.84
CA ASP A 313 17.60 -13.69 45.98
C ASP A 313 18.48 -12.99 47.01
N ASP A 314 19.76 -13.38 47.10
CA ASP A 314 20.72 -12.83 48.05
C ASP A 314 21.43 -11.56 47.55
N CYS A 315 21.31 -11.24 46.26
CA CYS A 315 22.07 -10.15 45.66
C CYS A 315 21.38 -8.79 45.88
N PRO A 316 22.01 -7.84 46.62
CA PRO A 316 21.40 -6.55 46.96
C PRO A 316 21.18 -5.64 45.74
N PHE A 317 21.81 -5.93 44.60
CA PHE A 317 21.76 -5.12 43.38
C PHE A 317 20.54 -5.42 42.49
N VAL A 318 19.89 -6.58 42.65
CA VAL A 318 18.77 -7.03 41.80
C VAL A 318 17.55 -6.10 41.88
N PRO A 319 17.11 -5.62 43.07
CA PRO A 319 16.01 -4.66 43.16
C PRO A 319 16.30 -3.34 42.44
N PHE A 320 17.55 -2.85 42.49
CA PHE A 320 17.97 -1.65 41.77
C PHE A 320 17.91 -1.83 40.25
N GLN A 321 18.26 -3.03 39.75
CA GLN A 321 18.07 -3.38 38.34
C GLN A 321 16.59 -3.27 37.91
N GLY A 322 15.68 -3.76 38.75
CA GLY A 322 14.24 -3.66 38.52
C GLY A 322 13.76 -2.21 38.44
N LEU A 323 14.20 -1.36 39.38
CA LEU A 323 13.87 0.07 39.38
C LEU A 323 14.42 0.79 38.14
N ILE A 324 15.67 0.53 37.76
CA ILE A 324 16.29 1.12 36.55
C ILE A 324 15.52 0.68 35.30
N THR A 325 15.15 -0.60 35.21
CA THR A 325 14.38 -1.13 34.07
C THR A 325 12.98 -0.52 34.01
N PHE A 326 12.33 -0.31 35.16
CA PHE A 326 11.04 0.38 35.23
C PHE A 326 11.14 1.83 34.77
N ILE A 327 12.13 2.58 35.27
CA ILE A 327 12.36 3.97 34.85
C ILE A 327 12.66 4.02 33.34
N TRP A 328 13.53 3.13 32.85
CA TRP A 328 13.84 3.01 31.44
C TRP A 328 12.58 2.76 30.59
N ALA A 329 11.70 1.86 31.02
CA ALA A 329 10.47 1.54 30.28
C ALA A 329 9.55 2.76 30.16
N VAL A 330 9.37 3.51 31.25
CA VAL A 330 8.56 4.75 31.23
C VAL A 330 9.20 5.81 30.33
N LEU A 331 10.52 6.01 30.42
CA LEU A 331 11.24 6.97 29.58
C LEU A 331 11.19 6.61 28.10
N PHE A 332 11.39 5.32 27.76
CA PHE A 332 11.31 4.84 26.39
C PHE A 332 9.93 5.06 25.80
N LEU A 333 8.86 4.69 26.52
CA LEU A 333 7.49 4.89 26.04
C LEU A 333 7.16 6.38 25.81
N ARG A 334 7.61 7.26 26.71
CA ARG A 334 7.45 8.71 26.55
C ARG A 334 8.24 9.25 25.36
N TYR A 335 9.47 8.79 25.20
CA TYR A 335 10.34 9.16 24.08
C TYR A 335 9.73 8.68 22.75
N TRP A 336 9.29 7.42 22.68
CA TRP A 336 8.73 6.85 21.47
C TRP A 336 7.46 7.58 21.06
N LYS A 337 6.55 7.88 21.99
CA LYS A 337 5.34 8.66 21.69
C LYS A 337 5.66 10.01 21.03
N ARG A 338 6.74 10.66 21.44
CA ARG A 338 7.20 11.92 20.81
C ARG A 338 7.78 11.68 19.41
N GLN A 339 8.57 10.63 19.22
CA GLN A 339 9.12 10.29 17.91
C GLN A 339 8.03 9.84 16.92
N GLU A 340 7.05 9.09 17.39
CA GLU A 340 5.87 8.68 16.61
C GLU A 340 5.14 9.91 16.05
N THR A 341 4.83 10.90 16.89
CA THR A 341 4.20 12.15 16.43
C THR A 341 5.08 12.92 15.44
N ARG A 342 6.41 12.99 15.69
CA ARG A 342 7.35 13.65 14.79
C ARG A 342 7.37 13.00 13.41
N LEU A 343 7.52 11.66 13.35
CA LEU A 343 7.56 10.91 12.10
C LEU A 343 6.21 10.98 11.37
N ALA A 344 5.10 10.88 12.09
CA ALA A 344 3.77 10.98 11.49
C ALA A 344 3.55 12.36 10.86
N TYR A 345 4.05 13.43 11.49
CA TYR A 345 3.98 14.78 10.94
C TYR A 345 4.88 14.95 9.72
N GLU A 346 6.14 14.52 9.81
CA GLU A 346 7.13 14.56 8.72
C GLU A 346 6.67 13.76 7.49
N TRP A 347 5.88 12.70 7.69
CA TRP A 347 5.37 11.85 6.61
C TRP A 347 3.96 12.24 6.14
N GLY A 348 3.36 13.30 6.70
CA GLY A 348 2.01 13.73 6.30
C GLY A 348 0.89 12.77 6.73
N THR A 349 1.21 11.77 7.56
CA THR A 349 0.25 10.76 8.05
C THR A 349 -0.35 11.13 9.41
N HIS A 350 0.00 12.28 9.96
CA HIS A 350 -0.54 12.77 11.22
C HIS A 350 -2.03 13.13 11.09
N LYS A 351 -2.90 12.16 11.39
CA LYS A 351 -4.35 12.37 11.43
C LYS A 351 -4.72 13.04 12.74
N THR A 352 -5.25 14.26 12.64
CA THR A 352 -5.55 15.10 13.80
C THR A 352 -6.89 14.72 14.44
N THR A 353 -7.80 14.08 13.68
CA THR A 353 -9.16 13.78 14.15
C THR A 353 -9.49 12.29 14.13
N GLU A 354 -10.13 11.78 15.19
CA GLU A 354 -10.63 10.39 15.29
C GLU A 354 -11.65 10.03 14.18
N TYR A 355 -12.25 11.06 13.56
CA TYR A 355 -13.12 10.97 12.39
C TYR A 355 -12.34 10.66 11.10
N GLU A 356 -11.22 11.34 10.84
CA GLU A 356 -10.38 11.11 9.65
C GLU A 356 -9.75 9.70 9.65
N LEU A 357 -9.50 9.16 10.85
CA LEU A 357 -9.08 7.77 11.04
C LEU A 357 -10.16 6.74 10.69
N LYS A 358 -11.44 7.08 10.83
CA LYS A 358 -12.57 6.15 10.67
C LYS A 358 -13.32 6.31 9.35
N ALA A 359 -13.41 7.52 8.83
CA ALA A 359 -14.18 7.85 7.62
C ALA A 359 -13.51 7.30 6.34
N PHE A 360 -12.17 7.35 6.27
CA PHE A 360 -11.41 6.88 5.10
C PHE A 360 -11.06 5.38 5.13
N ASN A 361 -11.24 4.70 6.28
CA ASN A 361 -10.72 3.34 6.51
C ASN A 361 -11.80 2.32 6.88
N ALA A 362 -13.02 2.44 6.32
CA ALA A 362 -13.97 1.35 6.45
C ALA A 362 -13.42 0.14 5.67
N ARG A 363 -12.93 -0.87 6.39
CA ARG A 363 -12.40 -2.10 5.77
C ARG A 363 -13.36 -2.59 4.69
N PRO A 364 -12.90 -3.05 3.51
CA PRO A 364 -13.79 -3.44 2.42
C PRO A 364 -14.89 -4.44 2.85
N GLY A 365 -14.53 -5.43 3.68
CA GLY A 365 -15.47 -6.41 4.27
C GLY A 365 -16.31 -5.88 5.45
N PHE A 366 -16.41 -4.57 5.66
CA PHE A 366 -17.27 -3.99 6.69
C PHE A 366 -18.72 -3.99 6.23
N GLN A 367 -19.56 -4.69 6.99
CA GLN A 367 -20.99 -4.78 6.75
C GLN A 367 -21.73 -3.93 7.79
N GLY A 368 -22.60 -3.05 7.30
CA GLY A 368 -23.40 -2.14 8.10
C GLY A 368 -24.64 -1.69 7.34
N GLU A 369 -25.57 -1.08 8.06
CA GLU A 369 -26.75 -0.44 7.47
C GLU A 369 -26.32 0.94 6.94
N LEU A 370 -26.70 1.29 5.70
CA LEU A 370 -26.39 2.60 5.15
C LEU A 370 -27.20 3.67 5.91
N ARG A 371 -26.50 4.69 6.38
CA ARG A 371 -27.07 5.81 7.12
C ARG A 371 -26.35 7.08 6.73
N VAL A 372 -27.09 8.19 6.60
CA VAL A 372 -26.48 9.52 6.46
C VAL A 372 -25.86 9.92 7.81
N SER A 373 -24.57 10.24 7.80
CA SER A 373 -23.84 10.65 8.99
C SER A 373 -24.43 11.96 9.56
N PRO A 374 -24.74 12.03 10.87
CA PRO A 374 -25.32 13.23 11.47
C PRO A 374 -24.33 14.40 11.59
N VAL A 375 -23.03 14.14 11.42
CA VAL A 375 -21.97 15.16 11.55
C VAL A 375 -21.55 15.68 10.18
N THR A 376 -21.41 14.79 9.19
CA THR A 376 -20.84 15.14 7.87
C THR A 376 -21.83 15.12 6.73
N GLY A 377 -23.02 14.56 6.93
CA GLY A 377 -24.04 14.46 5.88
C GLY A 377 -23.70 13.48 4.75
N VAL A 378 -22.57 12.76 4.84
CA VAL A 378 -22.16 11.74 3.88
C VAL A 378 -22.81 10.40 4.25
N GLU A 379 -23.18 9.60 3.25
CA GLU A 379 -23.67 8.23 3.46
C GLU A 379 -22.54 7.32 3.98
N GLU A 380 -22.72 6.72 5.15
CA GLU A 380 -21.77 5.81 5.77
C GLU A 380 -22.43 4.48 6.13
N LYS A 381 -21.64 3.40 6.13
CA LYS A 381 -22.08 2.12 6.70
C LYS A 381 -22.03 2.23 8.23
N TYR A 382 -23.18 2.08 8.88
CA TYR A 382 -23.29 2.13 10.33
C TYR A 382 -23.50 0.74 10.94
N TYR A 383 -22.78 0.44 12.02
CA TYR A 383 -22.97 -0.77 12.81
C TYR A 383 -23.28 -0.43 14.27
N SER A 384 -24.41 -0.93 14.77
CA SER A 384 -24.90 -0.59 16.12
C SER A 384 -23.89 -0.97 17.23
N PRO A 385 -23.60 -0.04 18.17
CA PRO A 385 -22.62 -0.27 19.22
C PRO A 385 -23.04 -1.39 20.18
N HIS A 386 -24.33 -1.64 20.38
CA HIS A 386 -24.81 -2.73 21.25
C HIS A 386 -24.49 -4.10 20.66
N LYS A 387 -24.74 -4.29 19.35
CA LYS A 387 -24.36 -5.50 18.61
C LYS A 387 -22.85 -5.70 18.65
N ARG A 388 -22.07 -4.61 18.57
CA ARG A 388 -20.59 -4.65 18.65
C ARG A 388 -20.09 -5.04 20.03
N ARG A 389 -20.67 -4.47 21.10
CA ARG A 389 -20.35 -4.82 22.49
C ARG A 389 -20.60 -6.29 22.78
N LEU A 390 -21.71 -6.86 22.30
CA LEU A 390 -21.99 -8.29 22.44
C LEU A 390 -20.88 -9.16 21.81
N LYS A 391 -20.44 -8.81 20.59
CA LYS A 391 -19.32 -9.51 19.94
C LYS A 391 -18.01 -9.39 20.73
N TYR A 392 -17.73 -8.23 21.33
CA TYR A 392 -16.56 -8.07 22.20
C TYR A 392 -16.65 -8.94 23.47
N VAL A 393 -17.83 -9.07 24.08
CA VAL A 393 -18.04 -9.96 25.24
C VAL A 393 -17.79 -11.42 24.85
N ILE A 394 -18.34 -11.85 23.71
CA ILE A 394 -18.14 -13.22 23.20
C ILE A 394 -16.65 -13.48 22.91
N SER A 395 -15.98 -12.55 22.21
CA SER A 395 -14.54 -12.65 21.94
C SER A 395 -13.73 -12.72 23.24
N GLY A 396 -14.06 -11.87 24.22
CA GLY A 396 -13.41 -11.85 25.54
C GLY A 396 -13.56 -13.19 26.26
N PHE A 397 -14.76 -13.78 26.24
CA PHE A 397 -14.99 -15.10 26.80
C PHE A 397 -14.16 -16.19 26.12
N ILE A 398 -14.10 -16.20 24.78
CA ILE A 398 -13.28 -17.16 24.03
C ILE A 398 -11.79 -17.00 24.41
N THR A 399 -11.28 -15.76 24.46
CA THR A 399 -9.89 -15.52 24.86
C THR A 399 -9.61 -15.96 26.30
N MET A 400 -10.55 -15.78 27.22
CA MET A 400 -10.41 -16.25 28.61
C MET A 400 -10.33 -17.77 28.69
N VAL A 401 -11.17 -18.48 27.93
CA VAL A 401 -11.12 -19.95 27.86
C VAL A 401 -9.79 -20.44 27.28
N LEU A 402 -9.28 -19.80 26.23
CA LEU A 402 -7.97 -20.14 25.66
C LEU A 402 -6.82 -19.90 26.63
N LEU A 403 -6.83 -18.79 27.37
CA LEU A 403 -5.83 -18.49 28.39
C LEU A 403 -5.91 -19.47 29.57
N ALA A 404 -7.11 -19.85 30.01
CA ALA A 404 -7.29 -20.87 31.03
C ALA A 404 -6.78 -22.25 30.56
N GLY A 405 -7.03 -22.61 29.30
CA GLY A 405 -6.49 -23.82 28.69
C GLY A 405 -4.96 -23.82 28.65
N ALA A 406 -4.34 -22.72 28.23
CA ALA A 406 -2.89 -22.56 28.26
C ALA A 406 -2.31 -22.68 29.68
N PHE A 407 -2.98 -22.09 30.67
CA PHE A 407 -2.60 -22.19 32.07
C PHE A 407 -2.71 -23.62 32.62
N LEU A 408 -3.76 -24.36 32.25
CA LEU A 408 -3.89 -25.78 32.60
C LEU A 408 -2.79 -26.62 31.97
N ILE A 409 -2.47 -26.40 30.69
CA ILE A 409 -1.38 -27.09 30.00
C ILE A 409 -0.04 -26.80 30.72
N MET A 410 0.19 -25.56 31.13
CA MET A 410 1.38 -25.20 31.92
C MET A 410 1.45 -25.97 33.24
N ILE A 411 0.34 -26.07 33.99
CA ILE A 411 0.29 -26.86 35.24
C ILE A 411 0.57 -28.34 34.98
N LEU A 412 -0.06 -28.91 33.95
CA LEU A 412 0.16 -30.30 33.57
C LEU A 412 1.61 -30.55 33.16
N SER A 413 2.21 -29.63 32.40
CA SER A 413 3.63 -29.70 32.02
C SER A 413 4.55 -29.65 33.23
N LEU A 414 4.23 -28.83 34.24
CA LEU A 414 5.02 -28.76 35.48
C LEU A 414 4.85 -29.99 36.36
N ASN A 415 3.67 -30.63 36.34
CA ASN A 415 3.43 -31.88 37.06
C ASN A 415 4.02 -33.12 36.35
N LEU A 416 4.35 -33.00 35.06
CA LEU A 416 4.99 -34.04 34.24
C LEU A 416 6.53 -33.99 34.28
N GLN A 417 7.12 -32.84 34.63
CA GLN A 417 8.55 -32.65 34.90
C GLN A 417 8.86 -33.05 36.35
#